data_AF-A0A962PAQ1-F1
#
_entry.id   AF-A0A962PAQ1-F1
#
_cell.length_a   1.000
_cell.length_b   1.000
_cell.length_c   1.000
_cell.angle_alpha   90.00
_cell.angle_beta   90.00
_cell.angle_gamma   90.00
#
_symmetry.space_group_name_H-M   'P 1'
#
loop_
_entity.id
_entity.type
_entity.pdbx_description
1 polymer ?
#
loop_
_entity_poly.entity_id
_entity_poly.type
_entity_poly.pdbx_seq_one_letter_code
_entity_poly.pdbx_strand_id
1 'polypeptide(L)'
;MIKAIVLSVVSSAVLLSNSARSGDFDNYPALESVIAELSTQGLYNKEQLNDIFFEVERQQVTLDLMTRPAEKVALWKDYRARFLTPRNINNGVAFWQKYHEALEVAEQQFGVPQEIIVAILGVETRYGANKGRLKVIDSLTTLAFDFPRRSEYFTQELKNFLMLSKEQGLDPLQVRGSYAGAMGYGQFMPSSWRKLGIDFDGDNKADLINNPIDAIGSIGNYFKE
;
A
#
# COMPACT_ATOMS: atom_id res chain seq x y z
N MET A 1 -67.15 -47.64 -8.68
CA MET A 1 -65.84 -47.23 -9.22
C MET A 1 -65.42 -45.93 -8.54
N ILE A 2 -64.55 -45.98 -7.53
CA ILE A 2 -63.92 -44.79 -6.92
C ILE A 2 -62.43 -45.12 -6.84
N LYS A 3 -61.59 -44.38 -7.60
CA LYS A 3 -60.13 -44.49 -7.59
C LYS A 3 -59.57 -43.64 -6.46
N ALA A 4 -58.84 -44.25 -5.53
CA ALA A 4 -58.05 -43.55 -4.53
C ALA A 4 -56.71 -43.10 -5.16
N ILE A 5 -56.40 -41.80 -5.06
CA ILE A 5 -55.11 -41.22 -5.45
C ILE A 5 -54.25 -41.16 -4.19
N VAL A 6 -53.15 -41.93 -4.18
CA VAL A 6 -52.11 -41.84 -3.15
C VAL A 6 -51.13 -40.76 -3.59
N LEU A 7 -51.05 -39.67 -2.82
CA LEU A 7 -50.09 -38.60 -3.03
C LEU A 7 -48.80 -38.93 -2.28
N SER A 8 -47.73 -39.29 -2.99
CA SER A 8 -46.40 -39.47 -2.40
C SER A 8 -45.71 -38.11 -2.26
N VAL A 9 -45.45 -37.69 -1.02
CA VAL A 9 -44.62 -36.52 -0.72
C VAL A 9 -43.17 -36.95 -0.77
N VAL A 10 -42.45 -36.56 -1.82
CA VAL A 10 -40.99 -36.68 -1.89
C VAL A 10 -40.40 -35.48 -1.17
N SER A 11 -39.82 -35.71 0.01
CA SER A 11 -39.08 -34.69 0.75
C SER A 11 -37.65 -34.65 0.24
N SER A 12 -37.32 -33.64 -0.59
CA SER A 12 -35.95 -33.40 -1.04
C SER A 12 -35.17 -32.70 0.08
N ALA A 13 -34.27 -33.44 0.73
CA ALA A 13 -33.29 -32.86 1.63
C ALA A 13 -32.24 -32.07 0.81
N VAL A 14 -32.23 -30.74 0.96
CA VAL A 14 -31.18 -29.88 0.40
C VAL A 14 -29.96 -30.01 1.31
N LEU A 15 -28.93 -30.73 0.84
CA LEU A 15 -27.62 -30.73 1.46
C LEU A 15 -26.96 -29.37 1.15
N LEU A 16 -26.93 -28.49 2.14
CA LEU A 16 -26.07 -27.30 2.12
C LEU A 16 -24.62 -27.77 2.30
N SER A 17 -23.90 -27.92 1.20
CA SER A 17 -22.44 -28.06 1.23
C SER A 17 -21.85 -26.74 1.72
N ASN A 18 -21.48 -26.71 3.00
CA ASN A 18 -20.66 -25.65 3.58
C ASN A 18 -19.24 -25.83 3.03
N SER A 19 -18.97 -25.27 1.85
CA SER A 19 -17.60 -25.15 1.35
C SER A 19 -16.88 -24.23 2.34
N ALA A 20 -15.97 -24.78 3.15
CA ALA A 20 -15.09 -23.97 3.96
C ALA A 20 -14.35 -23.00 3.02
N ARG A 21 -14.56 -21.69 3.21
CA ARG A 21 -13.86 -20.67 2.44
C ARG A 21 -12.39 -20.71 2.87
N SER A 22 -11.50 -20.89 1.90
CA SER A 22 -10.05 -20.73 2.09
C SER A 22 -9.67 -19.36 1.52
N GLY A 23 -8.76 -18.65 2.20
CA GLY A 23 -8.13 -17.44 1.69
C GLY A 23 -7.28 -17.74 0.45
N ASP A 24 -7.06 -16.73 -0.39
CA ASP A 24 -6.39 -16.88 -1.69
C ASP A 24 -4.96 -17.43 -1.60
N PHE A 25 -4.34 -17.31 -0.41
CA PHE A 25 -2.94 -17.66 -0.16
C PHE A 25 -2.73 -18.75 0.90
N ASP A 26 -3.79 -19.33 1.49
CA ASP A 26 -3.70 -20.28 2.63
C ASP A 26 -2.76 -21.47 2.37
N ASN A 27 -2.66 -21.92 1.12
CA ASN A 27 -1.88 -23.10 0.75
C ASN A 27 -0.47 -22.76 0.21
N TYR A 28 -0.01 -21.52 0.36
CA TYR A 28 1.33 -21.12 -0.11
C TYR A 28 2.39 -21.41 0.97
N PRO A 29 3.40 -22.25 0.69
CA PRO A 29 4.50 -22.47 1.65
C PRO A 29 5.27 -21.18 1.98
N ALA A 30 5.30 -20.23 1.03
CA ALA A 30 5.88 -18.92 1.25
C ALA A 30 5.13 -18.11 2.33
N LEU A 31 3.81 -18.27 2.44
CA LEU A 31 3.00 -17.63 3.47
C LEU A 31 3.35 -18.19 4.86
N GLU A 32 3.42 -19.52 4.99
CA GLU A 32 3.82 -20.17 6.25
C GLU A 32 5.18 -19.67 6.74
N SER A 33 6.14 -19.50 5.82
CA SER A 33 7.48 -18.96 6.12
C SER A 33 7.42 -17.51 6.64
N VAL A 34 6.65 -16.64 5.96
CA VAL A 34 6.45 -15.24 6.39
C VAL A 34 5.80 -15.18 7.78
N ILE A 35 4.77 -16.00 8.02
CA ILE A 35 4.07 -16.06 9.31
C ILE A 35 5.01 -16.53 10.41
N ALA A 36 5.80 -17.58 10.16
CA ALA A 36 6.78 -18.09 11.11
C ALA A 36 7.83 -17.04 11.46
N GLU A 37 8.39 -16.36 10.46
CA GLU A 37 9.43 -15.34 10.64
C GLU A 37 8.91 -14.11 11.40
N LEU A 38 7.74 -13.57 11.04
CA LEU A 38 7.18 -12.42 11.74
C LEU A 38 6.74 -12.76 13.18
N SER A 39 6.29 -13.99 13.41
CA SER A 39 5.92 -14.44 14.75
C SER A 39 7.11 -14.52 15.71
N THR A 40 8.31 -14.86 15.22
CA THR A 40 9.51 -14.92 16.09
C THR A 40 10.01 -13.53 16.50
N GLN A 41 9.63 -12.48 15.77
CA GLN A 41 9.95 -11.09 16.10
C GLN A 41 9.05 -10.51 17.21
N GLY A 42 7.95 -11.20 17.56
CA GLY A 42 7.07 -10.82 18.68
C GLY A 42 6.09 -9.67 18.43
N LEU A 43 6.06 -9.11 17.21
CA LEU A 43 5.15 -8.00 16.85
C LEU A 43 3.71 -8.48 16.58
N TYR A 44 3.59 -9.68 16.00
CA TYR A 44 2.33 -10.38 15.78
C TYR A 44 2.47 -11.81 16.28
N ASN A 45 1.37 -12.39 16.77
CA ASN A 45 1.30 -13.83 16.97
C ASN A 45 0.77 -14.52 15.69
N LYS A 46 0.91 -15.86 15.63
CA LYS A 46 0.49 -16.65 14.46
C LYS A 46 -1.01 -16.52 14.14
N GLU A 47 -1.86 -16.48 15.16
CA GLU A 47 -3.31 -16.37 15.01
C GLU A 47 -3.68 -15.04 14.34
N GLN A 48 -3.13 -13.92 14.83
CA GLN A 48 -3.32 -12.60 14.23
C GLN A 48 -2.87 -12.54 12.77
N LEU A 49 -1.73 -13.16 12.44
CA LEU A 49 -1.26 -13.19 11.06
C LEU A 49 -2.17 -14.04 10.18
N ASN A 50 -2.60 -15.21 10.66
CA ASN A 50 -3.56 -16.05 9.93
C ASN A 50 -4.86 -15.28 9.65
N ASP A 51 -5.42 -14.59 10.65
CA ASP A 51 -6.64 -13.79 10.50
C ASP A 51 -6.46 -12.67 9.48
N ILE A 52 -5.32 -11.97 9.52
CA ILE A 52 -4.99 -10.93 8.54
C ILE A 52 -4.91 -11.53 7.13
N PHE A 53 -4.14 -12.61 6.95
CA PHE A 53 -3.91 -13.19 5.63
C PHE A 53 -5.13 -13.91 5.04
N PHE A 54 -6.06 -14.35 5.89
CA PHE A 54 -7.36 -14.86 5.45
C PHE A 54 -8.19 -13.81 4.69
N GLU A 55 -8.04 -12.53 5.06
CA GLU A 55 -8.73 -11.38 4.44
C GLU A 55 -7.96 -10.78 3.24
N VAL A 56 -6.78 -11.32 2.93
CA VAL A 56 -5.95 -10.85 1.82
C VAL A 56 -6.45 -11.42 0.51
N GLU A 57 -6.69 -10.55 -0.46
CA GLU A 57 -7.18 -10.92 -1.79
C GLU A 57 -6.07 -10.77 -2.83
N ARG A 58 -6.00 -11.73 -3.75
CA ARG A 58 -5.09 -11.66 -4.90
C ARG A 58 -5.50 -10.54 -5.84
N GLN A 59 -4.56 -9.65 -6.18
CA GLN A 59 -4.80 -8.48 -7.03
C GLN A 59 -4.27 -8.70 -8.44
N GLN A 60 -5.08 -9.23 -9.35
CA GLN A 60 -4.68 -9.46 -10.74
C GLN A 60 -4.18 -8.17 -11.42
N VAL A 61 -4.81 -7.02 -11.13
CA VAL A 61 -4.41 -5.70 -11.63
C VAL A 61 -2.94 -5.38 -11.32
N THR A 62 -2.43 -5.83 -10.19
CA THR A 62 -1.05 -5.61 -9.78
C THR A 62 -0.07 -6.41 -10.65
N LEU A 63 -0.40 -7.67 -10.95
CA LEU A 63 0.39 -8.52 -11.84
C LEU A 63 0.37 -7.97 -13.28
N ASP A 64 -0.80 -7.53 -13.75
CA ASP A 64 -0.96 -6.97 -15.08
C ASP A 64 -0.12 -5.69 -15.24
N LEU A 65 -0.15 -4.79 -14.24
CA LEU A 65 0.64 -3.56 -14.26
C LEU A 65 2.16 -3.81 -14.20
N MET A 66 2.61 -4.85 -13.50
CA MET A 66 4.04 -5.23 -13.44
C MET A 66 4.56 -5.91 -14.71
N THR A 67 3.68 -6.55 -15.46
CA THR A 67 4.03 -7.31 -16.68
C THR A 67 3.75 -6.54 -17.97
N ARG A 68 3.14 -5.35 -17.87
CA ARG A 68 2.96 -4.46 -19.01
C ARG A 68 4.28 -4.29 -19.76
N PRO A 69 4.29 -4.54 -21.09
CA PRO A 69 5.45 -4.25 -21.91
C PRO A 69 5.87 -2.79 -21.73
N ALA A 70 7.16 -2.51 -21.80
CA ALA A 70 7.64 -1.13 -21.81
C ALA A 70 6.92 -0.38 -22.94
N GLU A 71 6.11 0.62 -22.58
CA GLU A 71 5.60 1.58 -23.55
C GLU A 71 6.81 2.20 -24.28
N LYS A 72 6.61 2.66 -25.53
CA LYS A 72 7.64 3.49 -26.17
C LYS A 72 7.95 4.64 -25.22
N VAL A 73 9.21 4.75 -24.79
CA VAL A 73 9.66 5.80 -23.87
C VAL A 73 9.17 7.14 -24.42
N ALA A 74 8.31 7.81 -23.66
CA ALA A 74 7.73 9.07 -24.09
C ALA A 74 8.85 10.10 -24.33
N LEU A 75 8.71 10.91 -25.37
CA LEU A 75 9.63 12.03 -25.58
C LEU A 75 9.51 13.01 -24.40
N TRP A 76 10.61 13.69 -24.06
CA TRP A 76 10.62 14.64 -22.93
C TRP A 76 9.48 15.66 -23.01
N LYS A 77 9.19 16.18 -24.21
CA LYS A 77 8.11 17.14 -24.44
C LYS A 77 6.73 16.61 -23.99
N ASP A 78 6.48 15.31 -24.18
CA ASP A 78 5.19 14.68 -23.90
C ASP A 78 5.12 14.26 -22.44
N TYR A 79 6.25 13.80 -21.86
CA TYR A 79 6.35 13.45 -20.45
C TYR A 79 6.19 14.69 -19.55
N ARG A 80 6.94 15.77 -19.81
CA ARG A 80 6.88 17.01 -19.00
C ARG A 80 5.48 17.61 -18.96
N ALA A 81 4.73 17.52 -20.07
CA ALA A 81 3.38 18.07 -20.19
C ALA A 81 2.37 17.37 -19.27
N ARG A 82 2.65 16.14 -18.80
CA ARG A 82 1.80 15.42 -17.82
C ARG A 82 1.87 16.03 -16.42
N PHE A 83 2.97 16.72 -16.11
CA PHE A 83 3.26 17.26 -14.78
C PHE A 83 3.20 18.79 -14.74
N LEU A 84 3.81 19.45 -15.73
CA LEU A 84 3.90 20.91 -15.84
C LEU A 84 2.64 21.51 -16.48
N THR A 85 1.49 21.31 -15.83
CA THR A 85 0.21 21.91 -16.21
C THR A 85 -0.10 23.11 -15.31
N PRO A 86 -0.86 24.12 -15.78
CA PRO A 86 -1.27 25.24 -14.94
C PRO A 86 -1.97 24.78 -13.65
N ARG A 87 -2.80 23.74 -13.74
CA ARG A 87 -3.47 23.14 -12.58
C ARG A 87 -2.50 22.61 -11.54
N ASN A 88 -1.51 21.81 -11.95
CA ASN A 88 -0.54 21.23 -11.01
C ASN A 88 0.39 22.29 -10.40
N ILE A 89 0.77 23.30 -11.19
CA ILE A 89 1.60 24.41 -10.72
C ILE A 89 0.82 25.20 -9.66
N ASN A 90 -0.42 25.57 -9.94
CA ASN A 90 -1.26 26.31 -8.98
C ASN A 90 -1.52 25.50 -7.71
N ASN A 91 -1.75 24.19 -7.83
CA ASN A 91 -1.88 23.31 -6.66
C ASN A 91 -0.57 23.24 -5.85
N GLY A 92 0.59 23.27 -6.51
CA GLY A 92 1.89 23.29 -5.84
C GLY A 92 2.14 24.58 -5.08
N VAL A 93 1.83 25.72 -5.70
CA VAL A 93 1.89 27.03 -5.03
C VAL A 93 0.95 27.06 -3.81
N ALA A 94 -0.27 26.55 -3.95
CA ALA A 94 -1.22 26.48 -2.85
C ALA A 94 -0.74 25.54 -1.71
N PHE A 95 -0.17 24.39 -2.05
CA PHE A 95 0.40 23.47 -1.06
C PHE A 95 1.59 24.11 -0.34
N TRP A 96 2.50 24.74 -1.08
CA TRP A 96 3.64 25.46 -0.52
C TRP A 96 3.16 26.52 0.46
N GLN A 97 2.27 27.43 0.03
CA GLN A 97 1.75 28.49 0.90
C GLN A 97 1.08 27.93 2.16
N LYS A 98 0.35 26.81 2.04
CA LYS A 98 -0.32 26.18 3.18
C LYS A 98 0.65 25.60 4.20
N TYR A 99 1.76 25.01 3.77
CA TYR A 99 2.72 24.32 4.63
C TYR A 99 4.10 25.00 4.64
N HIS A 100 4.12 26.32 4.44
CA HIS A 100 5.36 27.09 4.30
C HIS A 100 6.29 26.91 5.49
N GLU A 101 5.75 26.97 6.71
CA GLU A 101 6.54 26.82 7.94
C GLU A 101 7.22 25.44 8.01
N ALA A 102 6.48 24.35 7.74
CA ALA A 102 7.05 23.00 7.71
C ALA A 102 8.12 22.86 6.61
N LEU A 103 7.88 23.42 5.42
CA LEU A 103 8.84 23.40 4.32
C LEU A 103 10.12 24.17 4.66
N GLU A 104 10.00 25.34 5.27
CA GLU A 104 11.14 26.16 5.71
C GLU A 104 11.97 25.43 6.77
N VAL A 105 11.33 24.80 7.76
CA VAL A 105 12.03 23.97 8.76
C VAL A 105 12.72 22.79 8.09
N ALA A 106 12.06 22.11 7.15
CA ALA A 106 12.63 20.97 6.44
C ALA A 106 13.85 21.38 5.60
N GLU A 107 13.79 22.52 4.91
CA GLU A 107 14.93 23.05 4.15
C GLU A 107 16.11 23.35 5.09
N GLN A 108 15.88 24.01 6.22
CA GLN A 108 16.93 24.33 7.19
C GLN A 108 17.55 23.06 7.80
N GLN A 109 16.73 22.05 8.11
CA GLN A 109 17.17 20.83 8.78
C GLN A 109 17.86 19.84 7.83
N PHE A 110 17.38 19.71 6.59
CA PHE A 110 17.85 18.69 5.65
C PHE A 110 18.72 19.26 4.51
N GLY A 111 18.74 20.58 4.31
CA GLY A 111 19.46 21.22 3.21
C GLY A 111 18.81 20.98 1.84
N VAL A 112 17.54 20.56 1.81
CA VAL A 112 16.78 20.26 0.59
C VAL A 112 15.87 21.44 0.26
N PRO A 113 16.00 22.09 -0.91
CA PRO A 113 15.17 23.24 -1.26
C PRO A 113 13.68 22.89 -1.24
N GLN A 114 12.85 23.84 -0.79
CA GLN A 114 11.40 23.65 -0.63
C GLN A 114 10.73 23.23 -1.94
N GLU A 115 11.15 23.82 -3.06
CA GLU A 115 10.63 23.49 -4.40
C GLU A 115 10.87 22.04 -4.79
N ILE A 116 11.93 21.39 -4.29
CA ILE A 116 12.21 19.97 -4.56
C ILE A 116 11.22 19.10 -3.80
N ILE A 117 11.00 19.37 -2.51
CA ILE A 117 10.04 18.64 -1.69
C ILE A 117 8.62 18.79 -2.28
N VAL A 118 8.22 20.01 -2.60
CA VAL A 118 6.93 20.31 -3.23
C VAL A 118 6.81 19.62 -4.60
N ALA A 119 7.86 19.61 -5.42
CA ALA A 119 7.85 18.93 -6.70
C ALA A 119 7.66 17.41 -6.57
N ILE A 120 8.31 16.75 -5.60
CA ILE A 120 8.13 15.32 -5.32
C ILE A 120 6.66 15.03 -4.95
N LEU A 121 6.09 15.78 -4.00
CA LEU A 121 4.68 15.64 -3.61
C LEU A 121 3.72 15.83 -4.80
N GLY A 122 4.04 16.78 -5.67
CA GLY A 122 3.26 17.06 -6.88
C GLY A 122 3.33 15.94 -7.90
N VAL A 123 4.54 15.42 -8.16
CA VAL A 123 4.79 14.33 -9.11
C VAL A 123 4.15 13.03 -8.64
N GLU A 124 4.39 12.64 -7.39
CA GLU A 124 3.99 11.35 -6.84
C GLU A 124 2.48 11.22 -6.67
N THR A 125 1.85 12.20 -6.01
CA THR A 125 0.44 12.04 -5.60
C THR A 125 -0.45 13.22 -5.94
N ARG A 126 0.07 14.22 -6.66
CA ARG A 126 -0.64 15.49 -6.86
C ARG A 126 -1.04 16.10 -5.51
N TYR A 127 -0.07 16.16 -4.59
CA TYR A 127 -0.23 16.74 -3.25
C TYR A 127 -1.30 15.99 -2.42
N GLY A 128 -1.33 14.67 -2.53
CA GLY A 128 -2.24 13.78 -1.79
C GLY A 128 -3.55 13.43 -2.47
N ALA A 129 -3.87 14.01 -3.64
CA ALA A 129 -5.09 13.71 -4.36
C ALA A 129 -5.13 12.27 -4.91
N ASN A 130 -3.97 11.70 -5.23
CA ASN A 130 -3.82 10.36 -5.82
C ASN A 130 -2.78 9.54 -5.04
N LYS A 131 -3.15 9.02 -3.86
CA LYS A 131 -2.26 8.16 -3.03
C LYS A 131 -2.33 6.66 -3.38
N GLY A 132 -3.12 6.30 -4.38
CA GLY A 132 -3.46 4.92 -4.69
C GLY A 132 -4.75 4.45 -3.99
N ARG A 133 -5.25 3.28 -4.38
CA ARG A 133 -6.57 2.76 -3.97
C ARG A 133 -6.56 1.27 -3.61
N LEU A 134 -5.48 0.56 -3.93
CA LEU A 134 -5.36 -0.86 -3.66
C LEU A 134 -4.96 -1.05 -2.20
N LYS A 135 -5.47 -2.12 -1.56
CA LYS A 135 -4.94 -2.57 -0.27
C LYS A 135 -3.44 -2.84 -0.45
N VAL A 136 -2.61 -2.24 0.38
CA VAL A 136 -1.16 -2.41 0.28
C VAL A 136 -0.78 -3.87 0.55
N ILE A 137 -1.38 -4.46 1.58
CA ILE A 137 -1.17 -5.88 1.91
C ILE A 137 -1.53 -6.80 0.75
N ASP A 138 -2.68 -6.59 0.10
CA ASP A 138 -3.08 -7.37 -1.07
C ASP A 138 -2.06 -7.26 -2.21
N SER A 139 -1.61 -6.04 -2.50
CA SER A 139 -0.65 -5.79 -3.59
C SER A 139 0.70 -6.45 -3.29
N LEU A 140 1.22 -6.29 -2.07
CA LEU A 140 2.50 -6.84 -1.67
C LEU A 140 2.46 -8.37 -1.57
N THR A 141 1.41 -8.96 -1.01
CA THR A 141 1.24 -10.42 -0.95
C THR A 141 1.14 -11.03 -2.35
N THR A 142 0.33 -10.42 -3.22
CA THR A 142 0.22 -10.85 -4.63
C THR A 142 1.59 -10.83 -5.32
N LEU A 143 2.38 -9.77 -5.14
CA LEU A 143 3.69 -9.65 -5.76
C LEU A 143 4.75 -10.54 -5.11
N ALA A 144 4.66 -10.77 -3.81
CA ALA A 144 5.56 -11.66 -3.09
C ALA A 144 5.40 -13.09 -3.59
N PHE A 145 4.17 -13.54 -3.85
CA PHE A 145 3.88 -14.95 -4.07
C PHE A 145 3.58 -15.33 -5.52
N ASP A 146 3.01 -14.41 -6.31
CA ASP A 146 2.61 -14.66 -7.70
C ASP A 146 3.44 -13.88 -8.73
N PHE A 147 4.49 -13.16 -8.32
CA PHE A 147 5.40 -12.45 -9.23
C PHE A 147 6.88 -12.88 -9.06
N PRO A 148 7.28 -14.05 -9.62
CA PRO A 148 8.60 -14.65 -9.39
C PRO A 148 9.80 -13.75 -9.68
N ARG A 149 9.69 -12.83 -10.63
CA ARG A 149 10.81 -11.94 -11.03
C ARG A 149 11.33 -11.06 -9.88
N ARG A 150 10.47 -10.71 -8.91
CA ARG A 150 10.82 -9.85 -7.77
C ARG A 150 10.20 -10.33 -6.45
N SER A 151 9.87 -11.62 -6.37
CA SER A 151 9.19 -12.21 -5.20
C SER A 151 9.94 -11.95 -3.90
N GLU A 152 11.27 -12.10 -3.89
CA GLU A 152 12.11 -11.86 -2.71
C GLU A 152 12.00 -10.41 -2.23
N TYR A 153 12.11 -9.44 -3.14
CA TYR A 153 11.97 -8.03 -2.82
C TYR A 153 10.60 -7.72 -2.21
N PHE A 154 9.52 -8.18 -2.84
CA PHE A 154 8.17 -7.91 -2.34
C PHE A 154 7.84 -8.70 -1.07
N THR A 155 8.46 -9.86 -0.84
CA THR A 155 8.37 -10.56 0.45
C THR A 155 9.00 -9.73 1.56
N GLN A 156 10.13 -9.07 1.30
CA GLN A 156 10.74 -8.17 2.27
C GLN A 156 9.89 -6.91 2.49
N GLU A 157 9.30 -6.33 1.44
CA GLU A 157 8.39 -5.18 1.59
C GLU A 157 7.11 -5.55 2.33
N LEU A 158 6.54 -6.74 2.12
CA LEU A 158 5.39 -7.25 2.87
C LEU A 158 5.71 -7.36 4.37
N LYS A 159 6.87 -7.92 4.71
CA LYS A 159 7.33 -8.01 6.10
C LYS A 159 7.53 -6.62 6.70
N ASN A 160 8.18 -5.70 5.99
CA ASN A 160 8.33 -4.32 6.41
C ASN A 160 6.97 -3.62 6.59
N PHE A 161 6.00 -3.89 5.72
CA PHE A 161 4.67 -3.30 5.82
C PHE A 161 3.93 -3.75 7.09
N LEU A 162 3.99 -5.03 7.45
CA LEU A 162 3.39 -5.52 8.68
C LEU A 162 4.10 -4.96 9.92
N MET A 163 5.44 -4.95 9.93
CA MET A 163 6.20 -4.32 11.02
C MET A 163 5.85 -2.83 11.17
N LEU A 164 5.84 -2.09 10.06
CA LEU A 164 5.46 -0.68 10.01
C LEU A 164 4.04 -0.46 10.54
N SER A 165 3.10 -1.32 10.15
CA SER A 165 1.71 -1.21 10.59
C SER A 165 1.61 -1.34 12.11
N LYS A 166 2.41 -2.22 12.72
CA LYS A 166 2.48 -2.33 14.18
C LYS A 166 3.13 -1.11 14.83
N GLU A 167 4.25 -0.64 14.27
CA GLU A 167 5.03 0.50 14.77
C GLU A 167 4.21 1.81 14.75
N GLN A 168 3.43 2.04 13.69
CA GLN A 168 2.64 3.25 13.51
C GLN A 168 1.16 3.11 13.93
N GLY A 169 0.77 1.93 14.44
CA GLY A 169 -0.61 1.66 14.86
C GLY A 169 -1.63 1.67 13.71
N LEU A 170 -1.22 1.23 12.52
CA LEU A 170 -2.07 1.11 11.34
C LEU A 170 -2.80 -0.25 11.33
N ASP A 171 -4.03 -0.25 10.83
CA ASP A 171 -4.70 -1.49 10.42
C ASP A 171 -4.21 -1.89 9.03
N PRO A 172 -3.44 -3.00 8.88
CA PRO A 172 -2.87 -3.40 7.61
C PRO A 172 -3.93 -3.71 6.53
N LEU A 173 -5.16 -4.03 6.91
CA LEU A 173 -6.27 -4.28 5.99
C LEU A 173 -6.92 -2.98 5.47
N GLN A 174 -6.61 -1.83 6.07
CA GLN A 174 -7.19 -0.54 5.66
C GLN A 174 -6.20 0.34 4.88
N VAL A 175 -4.89 0.10 4.99
CA VAL A 175 -3.89 0.93 4.31
C VAL A 175 -4.02 0.79 2.79
N ARG A 176 -4.12 1.95 2.12
CA ARG A 176 -4.21 2.05 0.66
C ARG A 176 -2.93 2.62 0.06
N GLY A 177 -2.60 2.14 -1.14
CA GLY A 177 -1.39 2.54 -1.85
C GLY A 177 -1.44 2.22 -3.34
N SER A 178 -0.27 2.34 -3.97
CA SER A 178 -0.05 1.96 -5.35
C SER A 178 -0.14 0.44 -5.55
N TYR A 179 -0.19 0.02 -6.82
CA TYR A 179 -0.13 -1.39 -7.19
C TYR A 179 1.18 -2.08 -6.78
N ALA A 180 2.23 -1.32 -6.49
CA ALA A 180 3.51 -1.84 -6.03
C ALA A 180 3.67 -1.79 -4.50
N GLY A 181 2.65 -1.29 -3.77
CA GLY A 181 2.71 -1.12 -2.31
C GLY A 181 3.35 0.18 -1.83
N ALA A 182 3.54 1.17 -2.72
CA ALA A 182 3.98 2.50 -2.35
C ALA A 182 2.86 3.30 -1.68
N MET A 183 3.18 4.04 -0.62
CA MET A 183 2.18 4.60 0.31
C MET A 183 2.30 6.11 0.49
N GLY A 184 1.16 6.72 0.81
CA GLY A 184 1.12 8.08 1.31
C GLY A 184 1.51 9.15 0.29
N TYR A 185 1.72 10.36 0.79
CA TYR A 185 1.97 11.57 -0.01
C TYR A 185 3.22 11.48 -0.90
N GLY A 186 4.27 10.83 -0.41
CA GLY A 186 5.55 10.67 -1.10
C GLY A 186 5.73 9.33 -1.81
N GLN A 187 4.71 8.45 -1.82
CA GLN A 187 4.80 7.09 -2.38
C GLN A 187 6.00 6.29 -1.83
N PHE A 188 6.17 6.30 -0.51
CA PHE A 188 7.24 5.54 0.13
C PHE A 188 6.91 4.05 0.11
N MET A 189 7.91 3.23 -0.24
CA MET A 189 7.84 1.79 0.03
C MET A 189 7.90 1.54 1.54
N PRO A 190 7.32 0.44 2.05
CA PRO A 190 7.34 0.12 3.48
C PRO A 190 8.73 0.17 4.11
N SER A 191 9.74 -0.39 3.45
CA SER A 191 11.13 -0.35 3.92
C SER A 191 11.68 1.08 4.02
N SER A 192 11.40 1.92 3.00
CA SER A 192 11.78 3.33 3.00
C SER A 192 11.08 4.10 4.12
N TRP A 193 9.80 3.84 4.38
CA TRP A 193 9.09 4.50 5.48
C TRP A 193 9.71 4.10 6.82
N ARG A 194 9.91 2.81 7.10
CA ARG A 194 10.53 2.39 8.36
C ARG A 194 11.92 2.97 8.58
N LYS A 195 12.71 3.15 7.51
CA LYS A 195 14.07 3.68 7.60
C LYS A 195 14.11 5.21 7.69
N LEU A 196 13.25 5.90 6.94
CA LEU A 196 13.42 7.32 6.62
C LEU A 196 12.21 8.18 6.98
N GLY A 197 11.07 7.55 7.30
CA GLY A 197 9.88 8.23 7.78
C GLY A 197 10.13 8.81 9.17
N ILE A 198 9.81 10.09 9.33
CA ILE A 198 9.99 10.81 10.59
C ILE A 198 8.70 11.49 11.01
N ASP A 199 8.47 11.52 12.31
CA ASP A 199 7.53 12.43 12.97
C ASP A 199 8.10 13.85 12.86
N PHE A 200 7.42 14.70 12.10
CA PHE A 200 7.91 16.02 11.77
C PHE A 200 7.09 17.16 12.40
N ASP A 201 5.92 16.85 12.97
CA ASP A 201 5.14 17.81 13.76
C ASP A 201 5.17 17.54 15.29
N GLY A 202 5.82 16.46 15.72
CA GLY A 202 6.07 16.12 17.12
C GLY A 202 4.90 15.42 17.82
N ASP A 203 3.99 14.80 17.07
CA ASP A 203 2.84 14.08 17.62
C ASP A 203 3.14 12.63 18.09
N ASN A 204 4.41 12.22 17.97
CA ASN A 204 4.96 10.89 18.22
C ASN A 204 4.55 9.83 17.19
N LYS A 205 4.12 10.23 15.99
CA LYS A 205 3.84 9.34 14.87
C LYS A 205 4.45 9.89 13.60
N ALA A 206 4.90 8.98 12.74
CA ALA A 206 5.35 9.34 11.40
C ALA A 206 4.24 8.94 10.41
N ASP A 207 3.14 9.69 10.32
CA ASP A 207 1.98 9.37 9.45
C ASP A 207 2.15 9.97 8.04
N LEU A 208 2.90 9.28 7.19
CA LEU A 208 3.09 9.70 5.80
C LEU A 208 1.83 9.55 4.93
N ILE A 209 0.74 8.95 5.43
CA ILE A 209 -0.51 8.76 4.70
C ILE A 209 -1.42 9.97 4.88
N ASN A 210 -1.66 10.42 6.12
CA ASN A 210 -2.63 11.48 6.41
C ASN A 210 -1.99 12.78 6.88
N ASN A 211 -0.73 12.74 7.31
CA ASN A 211 -0.01 13.92 7.75
C ASN A 211 0.93 14.45 6.65
N PRO A 212 0.58 15.57 5.98
CA PRO A 212 1.46 16.18 5.00
C PRO A 212 2.73 16.77 5.61
N ILE A 213 2.76 17.11 6.91
CA ILE A 213 3.95 17.64 7.58
C ILE A 213 4.99 16.52 7.73
N ASP A 214 4.59 15.34 8.22
CA ASP A 214 5.47 14.16 8.26
C ASP A 214 5.96 13.77 6.87
N ALA A 215 5.11 13.87 5.85
CA ALA A 215 5.53 13.62 4.47
C ALA A 215 6.59 14.62 3.98
N ILE A 216 6.46 15.91 4.31
CA ILE A 216 7.46 16.94 4.00
C ILE A 216 8.80 16.59 4.67
N GLY A 217 8.79 16.34 5.98
CA GLY A 217 9.99 15.99 6.73
C GLY A 217 10.65 14.71 6.23
N SER A 218 9.85 13.68 5.95
CA SER A 218 10.33 12.38 5.48
C SER A 218 10.94 12.45 4.08
N ILE A 219 10.40 13.27 3.17
CA ILE A 219 11.02 13.54 1.87
C ILE A 219 12.35 14.26 2.05
N GLY A 220 12.40 15.29 2.91
CA GLY A 220 13.64 15.98 3.23
C GLY A 220 14.72 15.03 3.77
N ASN A 221 14.34 14.18 4.73
CA ASN A 221 15.23 13.17 5.31
C ASN A 221 15.70 12.14 4.28
N TYR A 222 14.82 11.70 3.36
CA TYR A 222 15.18 10.80 2.28
C TYR A 222 16.26 11.36 1.35
N PHE A 223 16.19 12.66 1.02
CA PHE A 223 17.16 13.29 0.11
C PHE A 223 18.50 13.62 0.77
N LYS A 224 18.53 13.73 2.10
CA LYS A 224 19.75 14.00 2.87
C LYS A 224 20.66 12.77 2.94
N GLU A 225 20.09 11.57 3.05
CA GLU A 225 20.80 10.29 3.18
C GLU A 225 21.47 9.83 1.87
#